data_AF-J9H291-F1
#
_entry.id   AF-J9H291-F1
#
_cell.length_a   1.000
_cell.length_b   1.000
_cell.length_c   1.000
_cell.angle_alpha   90.00
_cell.angle_beta   90.00
_cell.angle_gamma   90.00
#
_symmetry.space_group_name_H-M   'P 1'
#
loop_
_entity.id
_entity.type
_entity.pdbx_description
1 polymer ?
#
loop_
_entity_poly.entity_id
_entity_poly.type
_entity_poly.pdbx_seq_one_letter_code
_entity_poly.pdbx_strand_id
1 'polypeptide(L)'
;MIDTANLDRAYEQAIEKIRRNQKKIGVAFPHVANGEHGEYNREKPSFWTGGFWGGLLWLAYRETHDPALLETACEIESVLDGPLDEYAHIHHDVGFMWLPTAVAHYKATGSEKSRARGLKAASHLMGRFNLNGRFIRAWNDEVYENSQGWAIIDCMMNIPLLYWASSELNDPRFRQVAMAHADTVLRH
;
A
#
# COMPACT_ATOMS: atom_id res chain seq x y z
N MET A 1 30.47 -13.52 1.51
CA MET A 1 29.72 -13.86 2.73
C MET A 1 29.02 -12.59 3.18
N ILE A 2 27.70 -12.59 3.29
CA ILE A 2 26.97 -11.45 3.86
C ILE A 2 27.25 -11.45 5.36
N ASP A 3 27.66 -10.31 5.92
CA ASP A 3 27.93 -10.15 7.35
C ASP A 3 26.61 -10.12 8.12
N THR A 4 26.22 -11.27 8.67
CA THR A 4 24.92 -11.45 9.32
C THR A 4 24.81 -10.65 10.61
N ALA A 5 25.90 -10.44 11.35
CA ALA A 5 25.87 -9.68 12.60
C ALA A 5 25.52 -8.20 12.38
N ASN A 6 26.00 -7.61 11.28
CA ASN A 6 25.64 -6.25 10.89
C ASN A 6 24.18 -6.15 10.40
N LEU A 7 23.66 -7.20 9.76
CA LEU A 7 22.26 -7.25 9.34
C LEU A 7 21.31 -7.34 10.54
N ASP A 8 21.58 -8.23 11.49
CA ASP A 8 20.73 -8.40 12.67
C ASP A 8 20.66 -7.10 13.48
N ARG A 9 21.80 -6.43 13.66
CA ARG A 9 21.85 -5.13 14.34
C ARG A 9 21.04 -4.06 13.60
N ALA A 10 21.17 -3.97 12.28
CA ALA A 10 20.41 -3.00 11.48
C ALA A 10 18.90 -3.27 11.55
N TYR A 11 18.52 -4.55 11.58
CA TYR A 11 17.15 -4.99 11.72
C TYR A 11 16.54 -4.59 13.07
N GLU A 12 17.22 -4.91 14.17
CA GLU A 12 16.80 -4.52 15.52
C GLU A 12 16.65 -3.00 15.66
N GLN A 13 17.61 -2.23 15.10
CA GLN A 13 17.55 -0.77 15.11
C GLN A 13 16.36 -0.23 14.31
N ALA A 14 15.99 -0.87 13.20
CA ALA A 14 14.81 -0.49 12.43
C ALA A 14 13.52 -0.72 13.23
N ILE A 15 13.39 -1.88 13.89
CA ILE A 15 12.24 -2.22 14.73
C ILE A 15 12.10 -1.23 15.89
N GLU A 16 13.19 -0.93 16.60
CA GLU A 16 13.16 0.02 17.71
C GLU A 16 12.85 1.45 17.23
N LYS A 17 13.33 1.83 16.04
CA LYS A 17 12.95 3.11 15.42
C LYS A 17 11.45 3.16 15.11
N ILE A 18 10.85 2.08 14.61
CA ILE A 18 9.40 1.99 14.37
C ILE A 18 8.64 2.14 15.68
N ARG A 19 9.03 1.43 16.75
CA ARG A 19 8.36 1.54 18.07
C ARG A 19 8.44 2.94 18.66
N ARG A 20 9.60 3.61 18.57
CA ARG A 20 9.75 5.01 19.00
C ARG A 20 8.91 5.96 18.16
N ASN A 21 8.85 5.74 16.85
CA ASN A 21 8.05 6.55 15.95
C ASN A 21 6.55 6.31 16.15
N GLN A 22 6.11 5.11 16.51
CA GLN A 22 4.72 4.82 16.81
C GLN A 22 4.18 5.69 17.95
N LYS A 23 4.98 5.92 19.00
CA LYS A 23 4.62 6.82 20.09
C LYS A 23 4.49 8.30 19.67
N LYS A 24 5.16 8.72 18.59
CA LYS A 24 5.18 10.11 18.10
C LYS A 24 4.16 10.36 16.99
N ILE A 25 4.11 9.46 16.01
CA ILE A 25 3.28 9.56 14.80
C ILE A 25 1.86 9.12 15.11
N GLY A 26 1.72 8.00 15.83
CA GLY A 26 0.44 7.35 16.12
C GLY A 26 -0.31 6.97 14.84
N VAL A 27 -1.62 7.19 14.87
CA VAL A 27 -2.53 7.01 13.73
C VAL A 27 -2.49 8.25 12.84
N ALA A 28 -1.55 8.25 11.90
CA ALA A 28 -1.37 9.31 10.92
C ALA A 28 -0.70 8.76 9.65
N PHE A 29 -0.55 9.61 8.63
CA PHE A 29 0.00 9.25 7.33
C PHE A 29 1.27 10.06 7.05
N PRO A 30 2.44 9.63 7.57
CA PRO A 30 3.71 10.32 7.33
C PRO A 30 4.20 10.06 5.91
N HIS A 31 4.73 11.10 5.26
CA HIS A 31 5.33 10.99 3.92
C HIS A 31 6.85 11.24 3.97
N VAL A 32 7.25 12.41 4.45
CA VAL A 32 8.65 12.87 4.46
C VAL A 32 8.99 13.59 5.76
N ALA A 33 10.26 13.55 6.13
CA ALA A 33 10.78 14.28 7.27
C ALA A 33 11.22 15.68 6.82
N ASN A 34 10.54 16.72 7.30
CA ASN A 34 10.72 18.10 6.83
C ASN A 34 11.17 19.07 7.92
N GLY A 35 11.19 18.64 9.18
CA GLY A 35 11.63 19.50 10.29
C GLY A 35 13.15 19.51 10.47
N GLU A 36 13.67 20.55 11.10
CA GLU A 36 15.10 20.72 11.44
C GLU A 36 15.65 19.54 12.27
N HIS A 37 14.76 18.78 12.93
CA HIS A 37 15.10 17.61 13.73
C HIS A 37 14.55 16.30 13.15
N GLY A 38 14.13 16.32 11.88
CA GLY A 38 13.64 15.14 11.17
C GLY A 38 12.22 14.72 11.58
N GLU A 39 11.37 15.66 12.00
CA GLU A 39 9.95 15.35 12.20
C GLU A 39 9.24 15.03 10.87
N TYR A 40 8.43 13.97 10.88
CA TYR A 40 7.58 13.61 9.76
C TYR A 40 6.42 14.60 9.62
N ASN A 41 6.08 14.94 8.37
CA ASN A 41 4.84 15.61 8.04
C ASN A 41 3.63 14.69 8.25
N ARG A 42 2.42 15.23 8.05
CA ARG A 42 1.16 14.50 8.11
C ARG A 42 0.33 14.78 6.87
N GLU A 43 0.23 13.79 6.00
CA GLU A 43 -0.59 13.86 4.79
C GLU A 43 -2.03 13.41 5.05
N LYS A 44 -2.86 13.61 4.02
CA LYS A 44 -4.22 13.07 3.99
C LYS A 44 -4.20 11.53 3.89
N PRO A 45 -5.22 10.83 4.41
CA PRO A 45 -5.33 9.38 4.27
C PRO A 45 -5.33 8.88 2.82
N SER A 46 -5.84 9.68 1.87
CA SER A 46 -5.87 9.35 0.44
C SER A 46 -4.53 9.48 -0.27
N PHE A 47 -3.49 10.01 0.38
CA PHE A 47 -2.20 10.21 -0.24
C PHE A 47 -1.51 8.86 -0.53
N TRP A 48 -0.78 8.76 -1.64
CA TRP A 48 -0.24 7.50 -2.16
C TRP A 48 0.69 6.76 -1.18
N THR A 49 1.34 7.47 -0.26
CA THR A 49 2.16 6.86 0.80
C THR A 49 1.39 6.36 2.01
N GLY A 50 0.05 6.47 2.00
CA GLY A 50 -0.80 6.21 3.16
C GLY A 50 -0.72 4.77 3.71
N GLY A 51 -0.26 3.81 2.90
CA GLY A 51 -0.08 2.43 3.34
C GLY A 51 1.26 2.10 3.98
N PHE A 52 2.30 2.90 3.76
CA PHE A 52 3.66 2.50 4.14
C PHE A 52 3.86 2.48 5.65
N TRP A 53 3.33 3.47 6.37
CA TRP A 53 3.44 3.51 7.82
C TRP A 53 2.71 2.34 8.49
N GLY A 54 1.46 2.06 8.06
CA GLY A 54 0.74 0.87 8.50
C GLY A 54 1.48 -0.43 8.16
N GLY A 55 2.13 -0.49 7.00
CA GLY A 55 2.99 -1.62 6.61
C GLY A 55 4.19 -1.83 7.53
N LEU A 56 4.89 -0.75 7.90
CA LEU A 56 6.00 -0.82 8.85
C LEU A 56 5.54 -1.31 10.23
N LEU A 57 4.36 -0.88 10.67
CA LEU A 57 3.77 -1.36 11.92
C LEU A 57 3.43 -2.85 11.85
N TRP A 58 2.85 -3.34 10.74
CA TRP A 58 2.60 -4.77 10.53
C TRP A 58 3.88 -5.60 10.52
N LEU A 59 4.92 -5.12 9.83
CA LEU A 59 6.23 -5.78 9.83
C LEU A 59 6.80 -5.84 11.25
N ALA A 60 6.76 -4.75 12.01
CA ALA A 60 7.26 -4.73 13.38
C ALA A 60 6.42 -5.58 14.35
N TYR A 61 5.10 -5.62 14.17
CA TYR A 61 4.21 -6.49 14.93
C TYR A 61 4.52 -7.97 14.69
N ARG A 62 4.75 -8.37 13.44
CA ARG A 62 5.07 -9.77 13.10
C ARG A 62 6.27 -10.31 13.88
N GLU A 63 7.26 -9.47 14.13
CA GLU A 63 8.45 -9.85 14.88
C GLU A 63 8.24 -9.77 16.40
N THR A 64 7.69 -8.65 16.86
CA THR A 64 7.66 -8.31 18.29
C THR A 64 6.42 -8.82 19.02
N HIS A 65 5.35 -9.10 18.28
CA HIS A 65 4.01 -9.37 18.80
C HIS A 65 3.49 -8.29 19.77
N ASP A 66 4.00 -7.05 19.64
CA ASP A 66 3.62 -5.93 20.50
C ASP A 66 2.17 -5.47 20.19
N PRO A 67 1.23 -5.59 21.15
CA PRO A 67 -0.18 -5.27 20.90
C PRO A 67 -0.42 -3.79 20.57
N ALA A 68 0.45 -2.87 21.01
CA ALA A 68 0.31 -1.46 20.68
C ALA A 68 0.59 -1.17 19.19
N LEU A 69 1.48 -1.94 18.57
CA LEU A 69 1.73 -1.86 17.12
C LEU A 69 0.52 -2.36 16.34
N LEU A 70 -0.05 -3.49 16.77
CA LEU A 70 -1.27 -4.07 16.18
C LEU A 70 -2.44 -3.09 16.23
N GLU A 71 -2.71 -2.52 17.41
CA GLU A 71 -3.78 -1.54 17.62
C GLU A 71 -3.63 -0.34 16.67
N THR A 72 -2.44 0.27 16.64
CA THR A 72 -2.16 1.41 15.75
C THR A 72 -2.32 1.05 14.27
N ALA A 73 -1.87 -0.13 13.84
CA ALA A 73 -1.98 -0.59 12.46
C ALA A 73 -3.45 -0.81 12.04
N CYS A 74 -4.26 -1.41 12.93
CA CYS A 74 -5.69 -1.62 12.71
C CYS A 74 -6.49 -0.31 12.65
N GLU A 75 -6.11 0.69 13.46
CA GLU A 75 -6.73 2.01 13.42
C GLU A 75 -6.39 2.76 12.12
N ILE A 76 -5.13 2.73 11.66
CA ILE A 76 -4.73 3.29 10.36
C ILE A 76 -5.56 2.69 9.23
N GLU A 77 -5.71 1.36 9.21
CA GLU A 77 -6.53 0.67 8.22
C GLU A 77 -8.00 1.12 8.26
N SER A 78 -8.52 1.42 9.46
CA SER A 78 -9.90 1.91 9.61
C SER A 78 -10.06 3.35 9.13
N VAL A 79 -9.04 4.20 9.26
CA VAL A 79 -9.04 5.55 8.67
C VAL A 79 -8.97 5.49 7.13
N LEU A 80 -8.28 4.48 6.58
CA LEU A 80 -8.23 4.25 5.13
C LEU A 80 -9.58 3.79 4.53
N ASP A 81 -10.58 3.41 5.33
CA ASP A 81 -11.92 3.12 4.81
C ASP A 81 -12.53 4.35 4.12
N GLY A 82 -12.27 5.56 4.62
CA GLY A 82 -12.78 6.80 4.05
C GLY A 82 -12.41 6.99 2.57
N PRO A 83 -11.11 7.08 2.22
CA PRO A 83 -10.68 7.18 0.81
C PRO A 83 -11.19 6.04 -0.08
N LEU A 84 -11.31 4.83 0.47
CA LEU A 84 -11.77 3.66 -0.29
C LEU A 84 -13.27 3.76 -0.64
N ASP A 85 -14.09 4.24 0.30
CA ASP A 85 -15.52 4.42 0.10
C ASP A 85 -15.84 5.71 -0.70
N GLU A 86 -15.03 6.76 -0.56
CA GLU A 86 -15.16 8.01 -1.34
C GLU A 86 -14.83 7.83 -2.82
N TYR A 87 -13.94 6.88 -3.16
CA TYR A 87 -13.47 6.54 -4.51
C TYR A 87 -12.70 7.65 -5.25
N ALA A 88 -13.10 8.92 -5.10
CA ALA A 88 -12.71 10.02 -5.97
C ALA A 88 -11.22 10.37 -5.94
N HIS A 89 -10.57 10.23 -4.77
CA HIS A 89 -9.23 10.77 -4.53
C HIS A 89 -8.10 9.73 -4.58
N ILE A 90 -8.42 8.48 -4.91
CA ILE A 90 -7.44 7.41 -5.03
C ILE A 90 -7.17 7.07 -6.50
N HIS A 91 -5.94 6.63 -6.77
CA HIS A 91 -5.44 6.37 -8.12
C HIS A 91 -4.75 5.01 -8.23
N HIS A 92 -3.83 4.78 -9.17
CA HIS A 92 -3.20 3.46 -9.32
C HIS A 92 -2.39 2.99 -8.09
N ASP A 93 -2.09 3.90 -7.15
CA ASP A 93 -1.30 3.64 -5.95
C ASP A 93 -2.04 2.92 -4.82
N VAL A 94 -3.27 2.47 -5.08
CA VAL A 94 -4.02 1.62 -4.14
C VAL A 94 -3.28 0.33 -3.77
N GLY A 95 -2.36 -0.15 -4.62
CA GLY A 95 -1.47 -1.25 -4.26
C GLY A 95 -0.52 -0.89 -3.11
N PHE A 96 0.13 0.27 -3.18
CA PHE A 96 0.96 0.79 -2.07
C PHE A 96 0.15 1.05 -0.80
N MET A 97 -1.12 1.38 -0.93
CA MET A 97 -1.96 1.73 0.21
C MET A 97 -2.54 0.50 0.93
N TRP A 98 -3.12 -0.47 0.19
CA TRP A 98 -3.86 -1.59 0.78
C TRP A 98 -3.11 -2.93 0.81
N LEU A 99 -2.09 -3.14 -0.03
CA LEU A 99 -1.27 -4.35 0.04
C LEU A 99 -0.47 -4.46 1.35
N PRO A 100 0.23 -3.41 1.83
CA PRO A 100 0.98 -3.49 3.08
C PRO A 100 0.11 -3.28 4.33
N THR A 101 -1.16 -2.85 4.19
CA THR A 101 -2.08 -2.64 5.31
C THR A 101 -3.12 -3.77 5.39
N ALA A 102 -4.25 -3.64 4.71
CA ALA A 102 -5.37 -4.56 4.80
C ALA A 102 -5.02 -5.99 4.36
N VAL A 103 -4.25 -6.16 3.28
CA VAL A 103 -3.84 -7.50 2.84
C VAL A 103 -2.84 -8.11 3.83
N ALA A 104 -1.93 -7.32 4.40
CA ALA A 104 -1.02 -7.78 5.45
C ALA A 104 -1.78 -8.19 6.72
N HIS A 105 -2.76 -7.38 7.14
CA HIS A 105 -3.64 -7.70 8.26
C HIS A 105 -4.37 -9.02 8.02
N TYR A 106 -5.04 -9.17 6.88
CA TYR A 106 -5.74 -10.41 6.54
C TYR A 106 -4.80 -11.64 6.59
N LYS A 107 -3.60 -11.53 6.03
CA LYS A 107 -2.60 -12.62 6.07
C LYS A 107 -2.12 -12.93 7.49
N ALA A 108 -2.07 -11.93 8.37
CA ALA A 108 -1.61 -12.10 9.74
C ALA A 108 -2.68 -12.71 10.66
N THR A 109 -3.95 -12.33 10.48
CA THR A 109 -5.02 -12.64 11.46
C THR A 109 -6.22 -13.39 10.89
N GLY A 110 -6.36 -13.48 9.57
CA GLY A 110 -7.57 -13.98 8.90
C GLY A 110 -8.74 -13.00 8.93
N SER A 111 -8.52 -11.70 9.22
CA SER A 111 -9.58 -10.69 9.28
C SER A 111 -10.35 -10.56 7.95
N GLU A 112 -11.59 -11.05 7.93
CA GLU A 112 -12.48 -10.95 6.75
C GLU A 112 -12.81 -9.50 6.37
N LYS A 113 -12.85 -8.58 7.34
CA LYS A 113 -13.01 -7.15 7.06
C LYS A 113 -11.83 -6.62 6.25
N SER A 114 -10.61 -7.02 6.62
CA SER A 114 -9.38 -6.63 5.94
C SER A 114 -9.24 -7.29 4.58
N ARG A 115 -9.69 -8.56 4.46
CA ARG A 115 -9.85 -9.23 3.17
C ARG A 115 -10.75 -8.43 2.23
N ALA A 116 -11.93 -8.02 2.71
CA ALA A 116 -12.87 -7.22 1.93
C ALA A 116 -12.28 -5.87 1.49
N ARG A 117 -11.56 -5.18 2.37
CA ARG A 117 -10.84 -3.92 2.04
C ARG A 117 -9.82 -4.14 0.92
N GLY A 118 -8.99 -5.18 1.03
CA GLY A 118 -8.02 -5.52 -0.02
C GLY A 118 -8.69 -5.81 -1.37
N LEU A 119 -9.79 -6.57 -1.38
CA LEU A 119 -10.51 -6.90 -2.60
C LEU A 119 -11.22 -5.68 -3.23
N LYS A 120 -11.77 -4.78 -2.41
CA LYS A 120 -12.29 -3.48 -2.86
C LYS A 120 -11.18 -2.67 -3.54
N ALA A 121 -10.01 -2.55 -2.91
CA ALA A 121 -8.86 -1.84 -3.47
C ALA A 121 -8.35 -2.48 -4.78
N ALA A 122 -8.32 -3.81 -4.85
CA ALA A 122 -7.96 -4.54 -6.08
C ALA A 122 -8.98 -4.27 -7.20
N SER A 123 -10.26 -4.22 -6.87
CA SER A 123 -11.33 -3.91 -7.82
C SER A 123 -11.24 -2.47 -8.32
N HIS A 124 -10.89 -1.52 -7.44
CA HIS A 124 -10.58 -0.16 -7.83
C HIS A 124 -9.41 -0.12 -8.82
N LEU A 125 -8.28 -0.76 -8.51
CA LEU A 125 -7.11 -0.81 -9.39
C LEU A 125 -7.46 -1.41 -10.77
N MET A 126 -8.19 -2.52 -10.77
CA MET A 126 -8.66 -3.18 -11.99
C MET A 126 -9.58 -2.26 -12.82
N GLY A 127 -10.46 -1.51 -12.17
CA GLY A 127 -11.38 -0.56 -12.82
C GLY A 127 -10.69 0.58 -13.56
N ARG A 128 -9.40 0.84 -13.27
CA ARG A 128 -8.58 1.83 -13.98
C ARG A 128 -7.94 1.30 -15.26
N PHE A 129 -8.17 0.04 -15.62
CA PHE A 129 -7.58 -0.55 -16.82
C PHE A 129 -8.19 0.03 -18.10
N ASN A 130 -7.34 0.63 -18.92
CA ASN A 130 -7.67 1.05 -20.28
C ASN A 130 -7.59 -0.16 -21.22
N LEU A 131 -8.75 -0.61 -21.70
CA LEU A 131 -8.84 -1.80 -22.55
C LEU A 131 -8.07 -1.66 -23.88
N ASN A 132 -8.17 -0.51 -24.54
CA ASN A 132 -7.55 -0.29 -25.85
C ASN A 132 -6.03 -0.13 -25.75
N GLY A 133 -5.56 0.61 -24.74
CA GLY A 133 -4.14 0.81 -24.48
C GLY A 133 -3.48 -0.34 -23.72
N ARG A 134 -4.27 -1.23 -23.12
CA ARG A 134 -3.81 -2.36 -22.31
C ARG A 134 -2.91 -1.94 -21.14
N PHE A 135 -3.25 -0.86 -20.45
CA PHE A 135 -2.52 -0.38 -19.27
C PHE A 135 -3.48 0.12 -18.19
N ILE A 136 -3.02 0.17 -16.95
CA ILE A 136 -3.74 0.76 -15.83
C ILE A 136 -3.43 2.27 -15.81
N ARG A 137 -4.48 3.10 -15.91
CA ARG A 137 -4.35 4.56 -15.86
C ARG A 137 -3.73 4.99 -14.53
N ALA A 138 -2.65 5.76 -14.60
CA ALA A 138 -1.90 6.20 -13.44
C ALA A 138 -2.73 7.09 -12.52
N TRP A 139 -3.00 8.33 -12.93
CA TRP A 139 -3.58 9.35 -12.07
C TRP A 139 -4.95 9.86 -12.50
N ASN A 140 -5.66 10.48 -11.56
CA ASN A 140 -6.81 11.32 -11.83
C ASN A 140 -6.32 12.70 -12.29
N ASP A 141 -7.19 13.47 -12.95
CA ASP A 141 -6.82 14.78 -13.50
C ASP A 141 -6.50 15.81 -12.40
N GLU A 142 -6.92 15.55 -11.15
CA GLU A 142 -6.57 16.36 -9.97
C GLU A 142 -5.08 16.31 -9.60
N VAL A 143 -4.37 15.23 -10.00
CA VAL A 143 -2.91 15.08 -9.77
C VAL A 143 -2.13 15.66 -10.95
N TYR A 144 -2.55 15.32 -12.16
CA TYR A 144 -1.95 15.83 -13.39
C TYR A 144 -3.00 15.91 -14.49
N GLU A 145 -3.26 17.11 -14.98
CA GLU A 145 -4.25 17.36 -16.03
C GLU A 145 -3.88 16.60 -17.33
N ASN A 146 -4.88 16.06 -18.01
CA ASN A 146 -4.71 15.31 -19.26
C ASN A 146 -3.85 14.02 -19.14
N SER A 147 -3.83 13.40 -17.96
CA SER A 147 -3.11 12.15 -17.69
C SER A 147 -3.91 10.87 -17.99
N GLN A 148 -5.05 10.97 -18.68
CA GLN A 148 -5.93 9.81 -18.92
C GLN A 148 -5.27 8.71 -19.75
N GLY A 149 -4.27 9.07 -20.56
CA GLY A 149 -3.45 8.17 -21.37
C GLY A 149 -2.19 7.64 -20.70
N TRP A 150 -1.92 8.00 -19.44
CA TRP A 150 -0.62 7.74 -18.82
C TRP A 150 -0.59 6.43 -18.04
N ALA A 151 0.48 5.68 -18.26
CA ALA A 151 0.97 4.62 -17.40
C ALA A 151 2.33 5.05 -16.84
N ILE A 152 2.60 4.74 -15.58
CA ILE A 152 3.87 5.07 -14.92
C ILE A 152 4.46 3.78 -14.34
N ILE A 153 5.79 3.68 -14.35
CA ILE A 153 6.56 2.47 -14.03
C ILE A 153 6.29 1.92 -12.63
N ASP A 154 5.98 2.77 -11.65
CA ASP A 154 5.63 2.40 -10.28
C ASP A 154 4.33 1.60 -10.17
N CYS A 155 3.46 1.63 -11.18
CA CYS A 155 2.28 0.77 -11.24
C CYS A 155 2.66 -0.73 -11.25
N MET A 156 3.88 -1.08 -11.66
CA MET A 156 4.42 -2.43 -11.51
C MET A 156 4.51 -2.89 -10.06
N MET A 157 4.62 -1.97 -9.10
CA MET A 157 4.59 -2.26 -7.67
C MET A 157 3.16 -2.32 -7.11
N ASN A 158 2.16 -1.87 -7.90
CA ASN A 158 0.75 -1.88 -7.52
C ASN A 158 0.01 -3.14 -8.04
N ILE A 159 0.39 -3.68 -9.20
CA ILE A 159 -0.22 -4.91 -9.75
C ILE A 159 -0.06 -6.19 -8.89
N PRO A 160 0.89 -6.33 -7.94
CA PRO A 160 0.86 -7.44 -6.97
C PRO A 160 -0.47 -7.54 -6.20
N LEU A 161 -1.19 -6.44 -6.01
CA LEU A 161 -2.53 -6.45 -5.42
C LEU A 161 -3.54 -7.24 -6.29
N LEU A 162 -3.44 -7.10 -7.62
CA LEU A 162 -4.28 -7.85 -8.56
C LEU A 162 -3.91 -9.34 -8.58
N TYR A 163 -2.62 -9.68 -8.52
CA TYR A 163 -2.19 -11.07 -8.41
C TYR A 163 -2.71 -11.72 -7.12
N TRP A 164 -2.64 -11.01 -5.99
CA TRP A 164 -3.23 -11.47 -4.73
C TRP A 164 -4.74 -11.70 -4.87
N ALA A 165 -5.50 -10.72 -5.39
CA ALA A 165 -6.94 -10.85 -5.57
C ALA A 165 -7.33 -12.01 -6.51
N SER A 166 -6.53 -12.24 -7.57
CA SER A 166 -6.72 -13.37 -8.49
C SER A 166 -6.61 -14.71 -7.77
N SER A 167 -5.56 -14.86 -6.95
CA SER A 167 -5.34 -16.08 -6.16
C SER A 167 -6.41 -16.25 -5.08
N GLU A 168 -6.78 -15.16 -4.41
CA GLU A 168 -7.72 -15.13 -3.29
C GLU A 168 -9.16 -15.52 -3.70
N LEU A 169 -9.56 -15.14 -4.91
CA LEU A 169 -10.89 -15.42 -5.45
C LEU A 169 -10.92 -16.58 -6.45
N ASN A 170 -9.77 -17.14 -6.82
CA ASN A 170 -9.62 -18.00 -7.99
C ASN A 170 -10.24 -17.36 -9.26
N ASP A 171 -10.08 -16.05 -9.41
CA ASP A 171 -10.62 -15.27 -10.54
C ASP A 171 -9.48 -14.81 -11.45
N PRO A 172 -9.38 -15.35 -12.68
CA PRO A 172 -8.28 -15.03 -13.58
C PRO A 172 -8.29 -13.58 -14.10
N ARG A 173 -9.41 -12.85 -14.00
CA ARG A 173 -9.55 -11.50 -14.57
C ARG A 173 -8.52 -10.53 -13.99
N PHE A 174 -8.30 -10.58 -12.68
CA PHE A 174 -7.31 -9.72 -12.01
C PHE A 174 -5.88 -9.99 -12.54
N ARG A 175 -5.48 -11.27 -12.64
CA ARG A 175 -4.17 -11.66 -13.20
C ARG A 175 -4.02 -11.25 -14.66
N GLN A 176 -5.07 -11.41 -15.47
CA GLN A 176 -5.05 -11.02 -16.88
C GLN A 176 -4.79 -9.51 -17.06
N VAL A 177 -5.45 -8.67 -16.25
CA VAL A 177 -5.22 -7.22 -16.24
C VAL A 177 -3.79 -6.88 -15.81
N ALA A 178 -3.30 -7.52 -14.73
CA ALA A 178 -1.93 -7.32 -14.25
C ALA A 178 -0.88 -7.66 -15.33
N MET A 179 -1.05 -8.81 -16.00
CA MET A 179 -0.16 -9.23 -17.09
C MET A 179 -0.27 -8.29 -18.29
N ALA A 180 -1.47 -7.89 -18.69
CA ALA A 180 -1.65 -6.99 -19.82
C ALA A 180 -0.94 -5.64 -19.59
N HIS A 181 -1.03 -5.08 -18.37
CA HIS A 181 -0.30 -3.87 -18.01
C HIS A 181 1.23 -4.10 -18.03
N ALA A 182 1.72 -5.16 -17.40
CA ALA A 182 3.15 -5.48 -17.37
C ALA A 182 3.74 -5.67 -18.78
N ASP A 183 3.03 -6.39 -19.65
CA ASP A 183 3.43 -6.58 -21.04
C ASP A 183 3.49 -5.27 -21.82
N THR A 184 2.60 -4.32 -21.52
CA THR A 184 2.60 -2.99 -22.14
C THR A 184 3.77 -2.14 -21.65
N VAL A 185 4.05 -2.14 -20.35
CA VAL A 185 5.22 -1.47 -19.76
C VAL A 185 6.54 -2.05 -20.29
N LEU A 186 6.61 -3.35 -20.58
CA LEU A 186 7.82 -3.94 -21.17
C LEU A 186 8.06 -3.49 -22.62
N ARG A 187 7.00 -3.17 -23.36
CA ARG A 187 7.08 -2.81 -24.79
C ARG A 187 7.39 -1.33 -25.05
N HIS A 188 7.12 -0.45 -24.09
CA HIS A 188 7.13 1.02 -24.26
C HIS A 188 7.88 1.68 -23.12
#